data_AF-A0A1B6ZDJ7-F1
#
_entry.id   AF-A0A1B6ZDJ7-F1
#
_cell.length_a   1.000
_cell.length_b   1.000
_cell.length_c   1.000
_cell.angle_alpha   90.00
_cell.angle_beta   90.00
_cell.angle_gamma   90.00
#
_symmetry.space_group_name_H-M   'P 1'
#
loop_
_entity.id
_entity.type
_entity.pdbx_description
1 polymer ?
#
loop_
_entity_poly.entity_id
_entity_poly.type
_entity_poly.pdbx_seq_one_letter_code
_entity_poly.pdbx_strand_id
1 'polypeptide(L)'
;MSQMKIEIGGRSFSVTCQDGEEAHLTKLVEMVDEKASGAGDLAGLTESRMLLFTSLLLADELHSVKNTNPAEAPAVQPDSSNPADQQAIIALEKLADRAEALANSLE
;
A
#
# COMPACT_ATOMS: atom_id res chain seq x y z
N MET A 1 14.31 -3.08 -30.18
CA MET A 1 15.21 -3.05 -29.01
C MET A 1 15.80 -1.66 -28.96
N SER A 2 15.31 -0.85 -28.03
CA SER A 2 15.67 0.56 -27.87
C SER A 2 16.47 0.74 -26.59
N GLN A 3 17.41 1.69 -26.58
CA GLN A 3 18.19 2.04 -25.39
C GLN A 3 17.65 3.36 -24.83
N MET A 4 17.07 3.30 -23.64
CA MET A 4 16.52 4.46 -22.95
C MET A 4 17.47 4.92 -21.85
N LYS A 5 17.69 6.23 -21.77
CA LYS A 5 18.37 6.86 -20.65
C LYS A 5 17.34 7.25 -19.58
N ILE A 6 17.58 6.83 -18.34
CA ILE A 6 16.69 7.04 -17.19
C ILE A 6 17.46 7.77 -16.09
N GLU A 7 16.75 8.42 -15.18
CA GLU A 7 17.34 9.11 -14.03
C GLU A 7 16.72 8.60 -12.74
N ILE A 8 17.54 8.26 -11.75
CA ILE A 8 17.13 7.78 -10.43
C ILE A 8 18.05 8.41 -9.38
N GLY A 9 17.48 9.13 -8.41
CA GLY A 9 18.22 9.76 -7.31
C GLY A 9 19.28 10.77 -7.79
N GLY A 10 18.96 11.51 -8.86
CA GLY A 10 19.88 12.48 -9.48
C GLY A 10 21.03 11.85 -10.28
N ARG A 11 20.93 10.57 -10.64
CA ARG A 11 21.95 9.82 -11.42
C ARG A 11 21.36 9.22 -12.67
N SER A 12 22.10 9.30 -13.77
CA SER A 12 21.68 8.75 -15.06
C SER A 12 22.09 7.28 -15.25
N PHE A 13 21.15 6.45 -15.69
CA PHE A 13 21.37 5.06 -16.07
C PHE A 13 20.91 4.81 -17.51
N SER A 14 21.39 3.73 -18.14
CA SER A 14 20.94 3.32 -19.47
C SER A 14 20.38 1.90 -19.40
N VAL A 15 19.14 1.74 -19.85
CA VAL A 15 18.41 0.47 -19.82
C VAL A 15 17.93 0.16 -21.23
N THR A 16 18.02 -1.11 -21.60
CA THR A 16 17.51 -1.60 -22.89
C THR A 16 16.08 -2.06 -22.69
N CYS A 17 15.13 -1.55 -23.48
CA CYS A 17 13.75 -1.99 -23.45
C CYS A 17 13.30 -2.53 -24.81
N GLN A 18 12.22 -3.30 -24.80
CA GLN A 18 11.55 -3.70 -26.03
C GLN A 18 10.70 -2.55 -26.58
N ASP A 19 10.46 -2.60 -27.88
CA ASP A 19 9.69 -1.57 -28.57
C ASP A 19 8.24 -1.64 -28.09
N GLY A 20 7.72 -0.52 -27.57
CA GLY A 20 6.37 -0.44 -26.97
C GLY A 20 6.30 -0.56 -25.45
N GLU A 21 7.39 -0.94 -24.75
CA GLU A 21 7.44 -0.96 -23.28
C GLU A 21 7.92 0.34 -22.64
N GLU A 22 8.32 1.33 -23.45
CA GLU A 22 8.90 2.60 -22.99
C GLU A 22 8.04 3.30 -21.94
N ALA A 23 6.74 3.41 -22.17
CA ALA A 23 5.82 4.08 -21.24
C ALA A 23 5.65 3.32 -19.91
N HIS A 24 5.71 1.98 -19.94
CA HIS A 24 5.68 1.16 -18.72
C HIS A 24 6.99 1.32 -17.95
N LEU A 25 8.12 1.29 -18.65
CA LEU A 25 9.44 1.52 -18.06
C LEU A 25 9.53 2.90 -17.40
N THR A 26 9.03 3.97 -18.05
CA THR A 26 9.01 5.32 -17.47
C THR A 26 8.27 5.36 -16.12
N LYS A 27 7.12 4.69 -16.01
CA LYS A 27 6.38 4.60 -14.74
C LYS A 27 7.17 3.87 -13.67
N LEU A 28 7.83 2.76 -14.02
CA LEU A 28 8.67 2.02 -13.08
C LEU A 28 9.86 2.86 -12.61
N VAL A 29 10.47 3.64 -13.50
CA VAL A 29 11.57 4.55 -13.16
C VAL A 29 11.09 5.61 -12.17
N GLU A 30 9.94 6.23 -12.43
CA GLU A 30 9.34 7.23 -11.56
C GLU A 30 9.08 6.68 -10.15
N MET A 31 8.54 5.46 -10.04
CA MET A 31 8.34 4.80 -8.74
C MET A 31 9.64 4.57 -7.98
N VAL A 32 10.71 4.14 -8.67
CA VAL A 32 12.02 3.91 -8.05
C VAL A 32 12.66 5.24 -7.65
N ASP A 33 12.52 6.28 -8.48
CA ASP A 33 13.05 7.63 -8.21
C ASP A 33 12.35 8.29 -7.02
N GLU A 34 11.02 8.22 -6.96
CA GLU A 34 10.24 8.68 -5.81
C GLU A 34 10.72 7.99 -4.54
N LYS A 35 10.89 6.66 -4.59
CA LYS A 35 11.34 5.90 -3.42
C LYS A 35 12.78 6.22 -3.02
N ALA A 36 13.67 6.45 -3.99
CA ALA A 36 15.03 6.88 -3.72
C ALA A 36 15.02 8.28 -3.07
N SER A 37 14.31 9.25 -3.65
CA SER A 37 14.24 10.62 -3.12
C SER A 37 13.64 10.68 -1.70
N GLY A 38 12.65 9.82 -1.40
CA GLY A 38 12.02 9.72 -0.08
C GLY A 38 12.85 8.98 0.99
N ALA A 39 13.92 8.27 0.60
CA ALA A 39 14.75 7.49 1.53
C ALA A 39 15.67 8.36 2.43
N GLY A 40 15.57 9.69 2.35
CA GLY A 40 16.29 10.64 3.19
C GLY A 40 17.49 11.26 2.50
N ASP A 41 18.44 11.76 3.30
CA ASP A 41 19.62 12.47 2.80
C ASP A 41 20.59 11.48 2.14
N LEU A 42 20.29 11.12 0.89
CA LEU A 42 21.15 10.29 0.04
C LEU A 42 22.44 11.02 -0.35
N ALA A 43 22.56 12.31 -0.03
CA ALA A 43 23.72 13.13 -0.27
C ALA A 43 24.94 12.59 0.51
N GLY A 44 25.74 11.78 -0.18
CA GLY A 44 26.97 11.17 0.38
C GLY A 44 26.99 9.64 0.29
N LEU A 45 25.87 9.00 -0.07
CA LEU A 45 25.87 7.57 -0.36
C LEU A 45 26.47 7.29 -1.74
N THR A 46 27.18 6.18 -1.85
CA THR A 46 27.57 5.65 -3.16
C THR A 46 26.32 5.17 -3.89
N GLU A 47 26.35 5.21 -5.22
CA GLU A 47 25.27 4.72 -6.08
C GLU A 47 24.77 3.34 -5.68
N SER A 48 25.69 2.39 -5.49
CA SER A 48 25.34 1.02 -5.13
C SER A 48 24.63 0.93 -3.78
N ARG A 49 25.00 1.78 -2.82
CA ARG A 49 24.38 1.80 -1.49
C ARG A 49 23.01 2.47 -1.52
N MET A 50 22.85 3.54 -2.29
CA MET A 50 21.55 4.16 -2.56
C MET A 50 20.59 3.13 -3.18
N LEU A 51 20.99 2.48 -4.27
CA LEU A 51 20.16 1.48 -4.95
C LEU A 51 19.85 0.29 -4.04
N LEU A 52 20.80 -0.16 -3.21
CA LEU A 52 20.55 -1.19 -2.19
C LEU A 52 19.42 -0.77 -1.24
N PHE A 53 19.50 0.43 -0.65
CA PHE A 53 18.46 0.92 0.25
C PHE A 53 17.10 1.04 -0.43
N THR A 54 17.05 1.66 -1.62
CA THR A 54 15.81 1.77 -2.39
C THR A 54 15.22 0.37 -2.68
N SER A 55 16.05 -0.61 -3.04
CA SER A 55 15.60 -1.98 -3.32
C SER A 55 15.03 -2.68 -2.08
N LEU A 56 15.63 -2.47 -0.91
CA LEU A 56 15.13 -3.04 0.36
C LEU A 56 13.79 -2.42 0.74
N LEU A 57 13.64 -1.11 0.56
CA LEU A 57 12.39 -0.42 0.87
C LEU A 57 11.25 -0.85 -0.07
N LEU A 58 11.51 -0.99 -1.37
CA LEU A 58 10.53 -1.51 -2.33
C LEU A 58 10.17 -2.97 -2.04
N ALA A 59 11.16 -3.77 -1.62
CA ALA A 59 10.92 -5.15 -1.21
C ALA A 59 10.03 -5.24 0.05
N ASP A 60 10.22 -4.34 1.01
CA ASP A 60 9.39 -4.26 2.22
C ASP A 60 7.94 -3.87 1.92
N GLU A 61 7.71 -2.91 1.03
CA GLU A 61 6.37 -2.55 0.56
C GLU A 61 5.68 -3.71 -0.15
N LEU A 62 6.39 -4.36 -1.06
CA LEU A 62 5.89 -5.52 -1.79
C LEU A 62 5.64 -6.71 -0.84
N HIS A 63 6.48 -6.90 0.16
CA HIS A 63 6.28 -7.90 1.21
C HIS A 63 5.03 -7.58 2.04
N SER A 64 4.84 -6.32 2.42
CA SER A 64 3.66 -5.86 3.16
C SER A 64 2.37 -6.09 2.38
N VAL A 65 2.35 -5.78 1.07
CA VAL A 65 1.20 -6.04 0.19
C VAL A 65 0.92 -7.54 0.04
N LYS A 66 1.97 -8.38 -0.11
CA LYS A 66 1.79 -9.83 -0.25
C LYS A 66 1.38 -10.52 1.06
N ASN A 67 1.87 -10.04 2.19
CA ASN A 67 1.51 -10.54 3.52
C ASN A 67 0.24 -9.89 4.08
N THR A 68 -0.30 -8.88 3.41
CA THR A 68 -1.69 -8.46 3.62
C THR A 68 -2.56 -9.57 3.05
N ASN A 69 -2.73 -10.60 3.86
CA ASN A 69 -3.65 -11.69 3.65
C ASN A 69 -5.03 -11.03 3.38
N PRO A 70 -5.76 -11.34 2.30
CA PRO A 70 -7.12 -10.84 2.13
C PRO A 70 -8.06 -11.27 3.27
N ALA A 71 -7.66 -12.28 4.06
CA ALA A 71 -8.31 -12.74 5.28
C ALA A 71 -8.07 -11.82 6.50
N GLU A 72 -7.13 -10.88 6.37
CA GLU A 72 -6.80 -9.85 7.34
C GLU A 72 -6.89 -8.49 6.63
N ALA A 73 -8.04 -8.27 5.97
CA ALA A 73 -8.56 -6.91 5.97
C ALA A 73 -8.47 -6.42 7.42
N PRO A 74 -7.98 -5.20 7.69
CA PRO A 74 -8.13 -4.65 9.02
C PRO A 74 -9.60 -4.84 9.32
N ALA A 75 -9.90 -5.60 10.37
CA ALA A 75 -11.20 -5.47 11.00
C ALA A 75 -11.35 -3.96 11.09
N VAL A 76 -12.31 -3.42 10.32
CA VAL A 76 -12.85 -2.10 10.59
C VAL A 76 -13.40 -2.30 11.99
N GLN A 77 -12.52 -2.14 12.98
CA GLN A 77 -12.94 -1.77 14.30
C GLN A 77 -13.64 -0.48 13.99
N PRO A 78 -14.98 -0.43 14.04
CA PRO A 78 -15.68 0.81 13.80
C PRO A 78 -14.98 1.81 14.71
N ASP A 79 -14.56 2.93 14.13
CA ASP A 79 -14.01 4.05 14.85
C ASP A 79 -15.10 4.46 15.85
N SER A 80 -15.05 3.86 17.04
CA SER A 80 -16.08 3.95 18.08
C SER A 80 -16.06 5.31 18.76
N SER A 81 -15.30 6.25 18.21
CA SER A 81 -15.18 7.65 18.59
C SER A 81 -16.28 8.52 17.99
N ASN A 82 -16.99 8.05 16.95
CA ASN A 82 -18.09 8.79 16.34
C ASN A 82 -19.42 8.50 17.06
N PRO A 83 -20.08 9.50 17.69
CA PRO A 83 -21.29 9.29 18.48
C PRO A 83 -22.48 8.73 17.66
N ALA A 84 -22.50 8.94 16.34
CA ALA A 84 -23.50 8.35 15.45
C ALA A 84 -23.35 6.83 15.31
N ASP A 85 -22.11 6.33 15.26
CA ASP A 85 -21.82 4.90 15.13
C ASP A 85 -22.12 4.16 16.44
N GLN A 86 -21.86 4.78 17.60
CA GLN A 86 -22.29 4.25 18.90
C GLN A 86 -23.82 4.12 18.99
N GLN A 87 -24.57 5.10 18.48
CA GLN A 87 -26.03 5.03 18.47
C GLN A 87 -26.56 3.91 17.55
N ALA A 88 -25.92 3.70 16.40
CA ALA A 88 -26.26 2.61 15.49
C ALA A 88 -26.02 1.24 16.13
N ILE A 89 -24.91 1.06 16.86
CA ILE A 89 -24.60 -0.19 17.57
C ILE A 89 -25.66 -0.48 18.65
N ILE A 90 -26.02 0.51 19.47
CA ILE A 90 -27.06 0.36 20.50
C ILE A 90 -28.43 0.03 19.89
N ALA A 91 -28.76 0.62 18.73
CA ALA A 91 -30.01 0.33 18.03
C ALA A 91 -30.05 -1.10 17.48
N LEU A 92 -28.91 -1.60 16.98
CA LEU A 92 -28.77 -2.97 16.48
C LEU A 92 -28.93 -4.00 17.61
N GLU A 93 -28.33 -3.76 18.78
CA GLU A 93 -28.49 -4.63 19.95
C GLU A 93 -29.96 -4.75 20.38
N LYS A 94 -30.67 -3.63 20.51
CA LYS A 94 -32.10 -3.63 20.86
C LYS A 94 -32.97 -4.36 19.83
N LEU A 95 -32.56 -4.34 18.55
CA LEU A 95 -33.29 -5.02 17.50
C LEU A 95 -33.05 -6.54 17.55
N ALA A 96 -31.85 -6.97 17.92
CA ALA A 96 -31.54 -8.37 18.20
C ALA A 96 -32.35 -8.91 19.40
N ASP A 97 -32.42 -8.17 20.51
CA ASP A 97 -33.24 -8.54 21.68
C ASP A 97 -34.72 -8.74 21.31
N ARG A 98 -35.26 -7.85 20.47
CA ARG A 98 -36.65 -7.95 20.00
C ARG A 98 -36.87 -9.15 19.09
N ALA A 99 -35.88 -9.49 18.26
CA ALA A 99 -35.95 -10.65 17.38
C ALA A 99 -35.94 -11.96 18.20
N GLU A 100 -35.10 -12.02 19.25
CA GLU A 100 -35.04 -13.17 20.16
C GLU A 100 -36.33 -13.30 20.98
N ALA A 101 -36.88 -12.19 21.49
CA ALA A 101 -38.17 -12.20 22.18
C ALA A 101 -39.33 -12.66 21.28
N LEU A 102 -39.32 -12.27 20.00
CA LEU A 102 -40.28 -12.76 19.00
C LEU A 102 -40.11 -14.25 18.72
N ALA A 103 -38.87 -14.72 18.55
CA ALA A 103 -38.59 -16.14 18.34
C ALA A 103 -39.10 -16.99 19.52
N ASN A 104 -38.81 -16.58 20.76
CA ASN A 104 -39.28 -17.26 21.96
C ASN A 104 -40.80 -17.18 22.16
N SER A 105 -41.49 -16.23 21.51
CA SER A 105 -42.95 -16.14 21.55
C SER A 105 -43.66 -17.04 20.52
N LEU A 106 -42.90 -17.63 19.59
CA LEU A 106 -43.40 -18.49 18.52
C LEU A 106 -43.09 -19.98 18.76
N GLU A 107 -42.33 -20.31 19.82
CA GLU A 107 -42.16 -21.66 20.37
C GLU A 107 -43.22 -21.94 21.45
#